data_AF-A0A946EE21-F1
#
_entry.id   AF-A0A946EE21-F1
#
_cell.length_a   1.000
_cell.length_b   1.000
_cell.length_c   1.000
_cell.angle_alpha   90.00
_cell.angle_beta   90.00
_cell.angle_gamma   90.00
#
_symmetry.space_group_name_H-M   'P 1'
#
loop_
_entity.id
_entity.type
_entity.pdbx_description
1 polymer ?
#
loop_
_entity_poly.entity_id
_entity_poly.type
_entity_poly.pdbx_seq_one_letter_code
_entity_poly.pdbx_strand_id
1 'polypeptide(L)' 'MLLRETEMQPGPQACIDTMSVEDAGHALIAAQEKAVRAVNSAMPQLRQAAELAADTLCSGGAVNYVAAGSSGLMAL' A
#
# COMPACT_ATOMS: atom_id res chain seq x y z
N MET A 1 22.40 10.69 -3.18
CA MET A 1 21.39 9.69 -3.62
C MET A 1 20.06 10.14 -3.03
N LEU A 2 19.01 10.35 -3.83
CA LEU A 2 17.68 10.67 -3.28
C LEU A 2 17.16 9.45 -2.50
N LEU A 3 16.59 9.68 -1.32
CA LEU A 3 15.93 8.63 -0.53
C LEU A 3 14.67 8.15 -1.27
N ARG A 4 14.35 6.85 -1.14
CA ARG A 4 13.05 6.32 -1.55
C ARG A 4 11.98 6.93 -0.65
N GLU A 5 10.78 7.17 -1.17
CA GLU A 5 9.67 7.74 -0.38
C GLU A 5 9.36 6.94 0.89
N THR A 6 9.52 5.60 0.86
CA THR A 6 9.30 4.71 2.01
C THR A 6 10.30 4.92 3.15
N GLU A 7 11.47 5.49 2.85
CA GLU A 7 12.53 5.78 3.82
C GLU A 7 12.54 7.25 4.26
N MET A 8 11.62 8.07 3.74
CA MET A 8 11.52 9.47 4.10
C MET A 8 10.73 9.64 5.39
N GLN A 9 11.20 10.53 6.26
CA GLN A 9 10.39 10.98 7.39
C GLN A 9 9.22 11.83 6.89
N PRO A 10 8.02 11.68 7.47
CA PRO A 10 6.95 12.63 7.27
C PRO A 10 7.43 14.02 7.73
N GLY A 11 6.85 15.10 7.17
CA GLY A 11 7.31 16.46 7.42
C GLY A 11 7.33 16.87 8.90
N PRO A 12 7.99 17.99 9.26
CA PRO A 12 8.35 18.35 10.64
C PRO A 12 7.19 18.47 11.64
N GLN A 13 5.92 18.53 11.20
CA GLN A 13 4.74 18.53 12.08
C GLN A 13 4.26 17.13 12.50
N ALA A 14 4.93 16.05 12.08
CA ALA A 14 4.46 14.68 12.22
C ALA A 14 5.19 13.86 13.31
N CYS A 15 5.61 14.50 14.40
CA CYS A 15 6.23 13.82 15.54
C CYS A 15 5.14 13.12 16.38
N ILE A 16 4.69 11.96 15.90
CA ILE A 16 3.49 11.25 16.41
C ILE A 16 3.59 10.87 17.90
N ASP A 17 4.80 10.67 18.41
CA ASP A 17 5.10 10.35 19.80
C ASP A 17 4.87 11.51 20.78
N THR A 18 4.75 12.74 20.27
CA THR A 18 4.48 13.95 21.07
C THR A 18 3.05 14.46 20.95
N MET A 19 2.26 13.87 20.05
CA MET A 19 0.87 14.28 19.81
C MET A 19 -0.06 13.87 20.95
N SER A 20 -1.20 14.55 21.06
CA SER A 20 -2.33 14.01 21.81
C SER A 20 -2.82 12.71 21.15
N VAL A 21 -3.46 11.83 21.92
CA VAL A 21 -4.03 10.57 21.38
C VAL A 21 -5.02 10.86 20.25
N GLU A 22 -5.81 11.92 20.38
CA GLU A 22 -6.78 12.35 19.37
C GLU A 22 -6.08 12.80 18.08
N ASP A 23 -5.07 13.66 18.17
CA ASP A 23 -4.32 14.15 17.01
C ASP A 23 -3.55 13.02 16.31
N ALA A 24 -2.95 12.11 17.09
CA ALA A 24 -2.29 10.93 16.55
C ALA A 24 -3.29 10.03 15.80
N GLY A 25 -4.50 9.84 16.37
CA GLY A 25 -5.59 9.11 15.72
C GLY A 25 -6.00 9.74 14.39
N HIS A 26 -6.19 11.06 14.36
CA HIS A 26 -6.51 11.79 13.13
C HIS A 26 -5.39 11.69 12.08
N ALA A 27 -4.12 11.79 12.50
CA ALA A 27 -2.98 11.65 11.60
C ALA A 27 -2.91 10.26 10.95
N LEU A 28 -3.19 9.20 11.73
CA LEU A 28 -3.26 7.83 11.22
C LEU A 28 -4.41 7.65 10.21
N ILE A 29 -5.59 8.17 10.51
CA ILE A 29 -6.75 8.10 9.60
C ILE A 29 -6.44 8.83 8.28
N ALA A 30 -5.87 10.02 8.34
CA ALA A 30 -5.48 10.77 7.15
C ALA A 30 -4.46 10.01 6.28
N ALA A 31 -3.53 9.29 6.90
CA ALA A 31 -2.59 8.43 6.17
C ALA A 31 -3.30 7.25 5.48
N GLN A 32 -4.30 6.64 6.13
CA GLN A 32 -5.10 5.57 5.52
C GLN A 32 -5.93 6.09 4.34
N GLU A 33 -6.54 7.28 4.45
CA GLU A 33 -7.25 7.90 3.32
C GLU A 33 -6.32 8.15 2.13
N LYS A 34 -5.08 8.58 2.38
CA LYS A 34 -4.07 8.75 1.32
C LYS A 34 -3.75 7.41 0.65
N ALA A 35 -3.62 6.33 1.41
CA ALA A 35 -3.40 4.99 0.87
C ALA A 35 -4.57 4.55 -0.04
N VAL A 36 -5.83 4.78 0.39
CA VAL A 36 -7.02 4.50 -0.43
C VAL A 36 -6.99 5.28 -1.75
N ARG A 37 -6.66 6.58 -1.71
CA ARG A 37 -6.55 7.41 -2.92
C ARG A 37 -5.45 6.91 -3.86
N ALA A 38 -4.33 6.43 -3.32
CA ALA A 38 -3.24 5.86 -4.11
C ALA A 38 -3.68 4.58 -4.83
N VAL A 39 -4.38 3.68 -4.14
CA VAL A 39 -4.98 2.48 -4.74
C VAL A 39 -5.98 2.85 -5.83
N ASN A 40 -6.87 3.82 -5.55
CA ASN A 40 -7.85 4.28 -6.52
C ASN A 40 -7.19 4.84 -7.80
N SER A 41 -6.05 5.51 -7.66
CA SER A 41 -5.28 6.05 -8.80
C SER A 41 -4.64 4.94 -9.65
N ALA A 42 -4.45 3.74 -9.09
CA ALA A 42 -3.89 2.57 -9.77
C ALA A 42 -4.95 1.63 -10.36
N MET A 43 -6.24 1.99 -10.30
CA MET A 43 -7.34 1.14 -10.77
C MET A 43 -7.19 0.63 -12.22
N PRO A 44 -6.74 1.44 -13.20
CA PRO A 44 -6.53 0.94 -14.56
C PRO A 44 -5.50 -0.22 -14.63
N GLN A 45 -4.42 -0.12 -13.87
CA GLN A 45 -3.37 -1.14 -13.80
C GLN A 45 -3.86 -2.38 -13.03
N LEU A 46 -4.60 -2.18 -11.93
CA LEU A 46 -5.20 -3.27 -11.17
C LEU A 46 -6.21 -4.06 -12.02
N ARG A 47 -7.03 -3.38 -12.84
CA ARG A 47 -7.93 -4.03 -13.79
C ARG A 47 -7.15 -4.91 -14.79
N GLN A 48 -6.09 -4.38 -15.39
CA GLN A 48 -5.26 -5.13 -16.34
C GLN A 48 -4.61 -6.36 -15.68
N ALA A 49 -4.10 -6.21 -14.45
CA ALA A 49 -3.54 -7.33 -13.70
C ALA A 49 -4.60 -8.40 -13.38
N ALA A 50 -5.82 -7.99 -13.05
CA ALA A 50 -6.93 -8.90 -12.78
C ALA A 50 -7.36 -9.67 -14.04
N GLU A 51 -7.44 -9.02 -15.19
CA GLU A 51 -7.72 -9.66 -16.49
C GLU A 51 -6.66 -10.72 -16.82
N LEU A 52 -5.37 -10.37 -16.69
CA LEU A 52 -4.26 -11.30 -16.93
C LEU A 52 -4.27 -12.49 -15.98
N ALA A 53 -4.55 -12.25 -14.69
CA ALA A 53 -4.66 -13.30 -13.69
C ALA A 53 -5.81 -14.27 -14.03
N ALA A 54 -6.98 -13.74 -14.41
CA ALA A 54 -8.13 -14.54 -14.80
C ALA A 54 -7.82 -15.40 -16.03
N ASP A 55 -7.25 -14.83 -17.09
CA ASP A 55 -6.89 -15.55 -18.32
C ASP A 55 -5.86 -16.67 -18.05
N THR A 56 -4.89 -16.39 -17.17
CA THR A 56 -3.88 -17.37 -16.75
C THR A 56 -4.52 -18.55 -16.04
N LEU A 57 -5.44 -18.28 -15.10
CA LEU A 57 -6.15 -19.33 -14.36
C LEU A 57 -7.07 -20.14 -15.27
N CYS A 58 -7.83 -19.48 -16.17
CA CYS A 58 -8.70 -20.15 -17.14
C CYS A 58 -7.92 -21.06 -18.10
N SER A 59 -6.67 -20.73 -18.39
CA SER A 59 -5.77 -21.53 -19.23
C SER A 59 -5.06 -22.67 -18.48
N GLY A 60 -5.41 -22.91 -17.20
CA GLY A 60 -4.80 -23.94 -16.36
C GLY A 60 -3.45 -23.55 -15.73
N GLY A 61 -3.09 -22.27 -15.79
CA GLY A 61 -1.91 -21.71 -15.12
C GLY A 61 -2.15 -21.40 -13.64
N ALA A 62 -1.19 -20.70 -13.03
CA ALA A 62 -1.24 -20.31 -11.62
C ALA A 62 -0.80 -18.86 -11.42
N VAL A 63 -1.31 -18.23 -10.37
CA VAL A 63 -0.88 -16.91 -9.88
C VAL A 63 -0.07 -17.13 -8.62
N ASN A 64 1.17 -16.63 -8.60
CA ASN A 64 2.08 -16.79 -7.47
C ASN A 64 2.47 -15.41 -6.91
N TYR A 65 2.31 -15.23 -5.60
CA TYR A 65 2.83 -14.07 -4.88
C TYR A 65 4.21 -14.38 -4.30
N VAL A 66 5.18 -13.48 -4.53
CA VAL A 66 6.56 -13.63 -4.04
C VAL A 66 6.94 -12.38 -3.25
N ALA A 67 7.21 -12.53 -1.96
CA ALA A 67 7.47 -11.40 -1.06
C ALA A 67 8.24 -11.84 0.20
N ALA A 68 8.72 -10.87 0.97
CA ALA A 68 9.34 -11.06 2.29
C ALA A 68 8.68 -10.17 3.34
N GLY A 69 8.79 -10.55 4.62
CA GLY A 69 8.25 -9.76 5.74
C GLY A 69 6.72 -9.60 5.70
N SER A 70 6.24 -8.42 6.11
CA SER A 70 4.80 -8.10 6.16
C SER A 70 4.10 -8.26 4.81
N SER A 71 4.78 -7.96 3.70
CA SER A 71 4.23 -8.13 2.35
C SER A 71 3.92 -9.59 2.00
N GLY A 72 4.69 -10.54 2.53
CA GLY A 72 4.39 -11.97 2.35
C GLY A 72 3.15 -12.39 3.14
N LEU A 73 3.02 -11.90 4.38
CA LEU A 73 1.85 -12.18 5.22
C LEU A 73 0.55 -11.61 4.67
N MET A 74 0.60 -10.50 3.93
CA MET A 74 -0.60 -9.93 3.30
C MET A 74 -1.13 -10.77 2.12
N ALA A 75 -0.29 -11.62 1.54
CA ALA A 75 -0.63 -12.45 0.38
C ALA A 75 -1.11 -13.87 0.75
N LEU A 76 -1.05 -14.24 2.04
CA LEU A 76 -1.41 -15.54 2.60
C LEU A 76 -2.74 -15.44 3.36
#